data_AF-A0A2E2GBZ7-F1
#
_entry.id   AF-A0A2E2GBZ7-F1
#
_cell.length_a   1.000
_cell.length_b   1.000
_cell.length_c   1.000
_cell.angle_alpha   90.00
_cell.angle_beta   90.00
_cell.angle_gamma   90.00
#
_symmetry.space_group_name_H-M   'P 1'
#
loop_
_entity.id
_entity.type
_entity.pdbx_description
1 polymer ?
#
loop_
_entity_poly.entity_id
_entity_poly.type
_entity_poly.pdbx_seq_one_letter_code
_entity_poly.pdbx_strand_id
1 'polypeptide(L)'
;MKQQIETLTRLASLRGNRVKQMLGQVQYQQNLCQRYRNNITGLSRLCGFSVPMSTPLQRDNQQRYKATLYKMVELQRRELAVAEQALVRIQQELLQAMRSEKVVEHVIDAKMQQWQQLLMAQEQKIQDGLAAQTWWRNQIA
;
A
#
# COMPACT_ATOMS: atom_id res chain seq x y z
N MET A 1 11.39 28.34 -7.72
CA MET A 1 10.03 27.77 -7.62
C MET A 1 9.81 26.60 -8.57
N LYS A 2 9.95 26.77 -9.89
CA LYS A 2 9.79 25.69 -10.89
C LYS A 2 10.61 24.42 -10.57
N GLN A 3 11.92 24.55 -10.32
CA GLN A 3 12.78 23.41 -9.95
C GLN A 3 12.33 22.71 -8.65
N GLN A 4 11.84 23.47 -7.65
CA GLN A 4 11.34 22.90 -6.40
C GLN A 4 10.08 22.06 -6.65
N ILE A 5 9.15 22.56 -7.47
CA ILE A 5 7.95 21.82 -7.86
C ILE A 5 8.33 20.56 -8.64
N GLU A 6 9.27 20.64 -9.59
CA GLU A 6 9.77 19.47 -10.31
C GLU A 6 10.38 18.41 -9.37
N THR A 7 11.17 18.83 -8.37
CA THR A 7 11.71 17.89 -7.37
C THR A 7 10.62 17.25 -6.52
N LEU A 8 9.60 18.00 -6.11
CA LEU A 8 8.47 17.47 -5.35
C LEU A 8 7.64 16.50 -6.19
N THR A 9 7.41 16.79 -7.47
CA THR A 9 6.71 15.88 -8.39
C THR A 9 7.46 14.55 -8.55
N ARG A 10 8.79 14.57 -8.65
CA ARG A 10 9.61 13.35 -8.65
C ARG A 10 9.47 12.58 -7.34
N LEU A 11 9.49 13.27 -6.21
CA LEU A 11 9.27 12.65 -4.90
C LEU A 11 7.88 12.03 -4.77
N ALA A 12 6.83 12.69 -5.25
CA ALA A 12 5.47 12.16 -5.28
C ALA A 12 5.39 10.87 -6.11
N SER A 13 6.02 10.84 -7.29
CA SER A 13 6.11 9.63 -8.11
C SER A 13 6.80 8.47 -7.38
N LEU A 14 7.91 8.72 -6.69
CA LEU A 14 8.59 7.70 -5.88
C LEU A 14 7.70 7.18 -4.74
N ARG A 15 6.99 8.06 -4.04
CA ARG A 15 6.08 7.67 -2.95
C ARG A 15 4.87 6.89 -3.45
N GLY A 16 4.26 7.31 -4.56
CA GLY A 16 3.15 6.57 -5.18
C GLY A 16 3.56 5.19 -5.69
N ASN A 17 4.77 5.07 -6.26
CA ASN A 17 5.31 3.75 -6.62
C ASN A 17 5.52 2.85 -5.39
N ARG A 18 6.00 3.43 -4.27
CA ARG A 18 6.12 2.68 -3.00
C ARG A 18 4.76 2.19 -2.51
N VAL A 19 3.72 3.02 -2.54
CA VAL A 19 2.35 2.63 -2.15
C VAL A 19 1.84 1.49 -3.03
N LYS A 20 2.00 1.58 -4.36
CA LYS A 20 1.61 0.51 -5.30
C LYS A 20 2.32 -0.82 -4.99
N GLN A 21 3.62 -0.79 -4.73
CA GLN A 21 4.38 -1.98 -4.34
C GLN A 21 3.84 -2.60 -3.06
N MET A 22 3.56 -1.77 -2.05
CA MET A 22 3.05 -2.23 -0.76
C MET A 22 1.63 -2.80 -0.84
N LEU A 23 0.77 -2.24 -1.70
CA LEU A 23 -0.53 -2.83 -2.01
C LEU A 23 -0.38 -4.24 -2.59
N GLY A 24 0.58 -4.45 -3.49
CA GLY A 24 0.92 -5.79 -4.01
C GLY A 24 1.38 -6.75 -2.91
N GLN A 25 2.20 -6.27 -1.97
CA GLN A 25 2.65 -7.06 -0.81
C GLN A 25 1.50 -7.43 0.13
N VAL A 26 0.60 -6.49 0.43
CA VAL A 26 -0.61 -6.76 1.22
C VAL A 26 -1.46 -7.83 0.54
N GLN A 27 -1.73 -7.68 -0.77
CA GLN A 27 -2.54 -8.64 -1.51
C GLN A 27 -1.92 -10.04 -1.50
N TYR A 28 -0.61 -10.13 -1.72
CA TYR A 28 0.12 -11.40 -1.63
C TYR A 28 -0.05 -12.05 -0.27
N GLN A 29 0.14 -11.27 0.81
CA GLN A 29 0.06 -11.78 2.17
C GLN A 29 -1.36 -12.19 2.57
N GLN A 30 -2.38 -11.46 2.11
CA GLN A 30 -3.78 -11.85 2.29
C GLN A 30 -4.09 -13.18 1.61
N ASN A 31 -3.63 -13.36 0.37
CA ASN A 31 -3.79 -14.61 -0.36
C ASN A 31 -3.09 -15.78 0.35
N LEU A 32 -1.91 -15.53 0.93
CA LEU A 32 -1.18 -16.52 1.72
C LEU A 32 -1.98 -16.94 2.97
N CYS A 33 -2.52 -15.98 3.73
CA CYS A 33 -3.40 -16.26 4.88
C CYS A 33 -4.61 -17.10 4.45
N GLN A 34 -5.25 -16.75 3.33
CA GLN A 34 -6.39 -17.49 2.82
C GLN A 34 -6.03 -18.93 2.43
N ARG A 35 -4.85 -19.14 1.82
CA ARG A 35 -4.36 -20.49 1.51
C ARG A 35 -4.17 -21.34 2.76
N TYR A 36 -3.59 -20.80 3.83
CA TYR A 36 -3.46 -21.53 5.09
C TYR A 36 -4.83 -21.88 5.69
N ARG A 37 -5.80 -20.96 5.69
CA ARG A 37 -7.18 -21.24 6.15
C ARG A 37 -7.85 -22.33 5.32
N ASN A 38 -7.67 -22.31 4.00
CA ASN A 38 -8.19 -23.35 3.10
C ASN A 38 -7.54 -24.70 3.41
N ASN A 39 -6.23 -24.75 3.61
CA ASN A 39 -5.50 -25.98 3.96
C ASN A 39 -5.95 -26.54 5.31
N ILE A 40 -6.10 -25.69 6.33
CA ILE A 40 -6.61 -26.11 7.65
C ILE A 40 -7.99 -26.74 7.48
N THR A 41 -8.88 -26.11 6.71
CA THR A 41 -10.22 -26.63 6.45
C THR A 41 -10.16 -27.99 5.72
N GLY A 42 -9.36 -28.09 4.66
CA GLY A 42 -9.20 -29.32 3.88
C GLY A 42 -8.64 -30.48 4.70
N LEU A 43 -7.53 -30.25 5.42
CA LEU A 43 -6.90 -31.25 6.28
C LEU A 43 -7.81 -31.67 7.44
N SER A 44 -8.55 -30.73 8.02
CA SER A 44 -9.50 -31.04 9.10
C SER A 44 -10.66 -31.91 8.59
N ARG A 45 -11.14 -31.69 7.36
CA ARG A 45 -12.12 -32.57 6.71
C ARG A 45 -11.53 -33.96 6.49
N LEU A 46 -10.28 -34.07 6.04
CA LEU A 46 -9.58 -35.34 5.86
C LEU A 46 -9.47 -36.14 7.18
N CYS A 47 -9.23 -35.47 8.32
CA CYS A 47 -9.23 -36.12 9.64
C CYS A 47 -10.57 -36.76 10.01
N GLY A 48 -11.68 -36.17 9.54
CA GLY A 48 -13.05 -36.63 9.79
C GLY A 48 -13.42 -37.92 9.05
N PHE A 49 -12.69 -38.30 8.00
CA PHE A 49 -12.98 -39.53 7.27
C PHE A 49 -12.59 -40.77 8.09
N SER A 50 -13.51 -41.72 8.11
CA SER A 50 -13.24 -43.06 8.60
C SER A 50 -13.76 -44.10 7.64
N VAL A 51 -12.95 -45.11 7.39
CA VAL A 51 -13.30 -46.25 6.55
C VAL A 51 -13.45 -47.47 7.45
N PRO A 52 -14.40 -48.39 7.19
CA PRO A 52 -14.46 -49.66 7.91
C PRO A 52 -13.13 -50.42 7.80
N MET A 53 -12.67 -51.00 8.92
CA MET A 53 -11.39 -51.71 8.96
C MET A 53 -11.57 -53.10 9.54
N SER A 54 -11.18 -54.10 8.76
CA SER A 54 -11.30 -55.52 9.09
C SER A 54 -10.01 -56.09 9.68
N THR A 55 -8.86 -55.43 9.50
CA THR A 55 -7.56 -55.95 9.99
C THR A 55 -6.85 -54.99 10.96
N PRO A 56 -6.01 -55.51 11.88
CA PRO A 56 -5.17 -54.68 12.75
C PRO A 56 -4.25 -53.72 11.99
N LEU A 57 -3.67 -54.17 10.87
CA LEU A 57 -2.80 -53.36 10.02
C LEU A 57 -3.53 -52.15 9.43
N GLN A 58 -4.78 -52.32 8.98
CA GLN A 58 -5.60 -51.21 8.53
C GLN A 58 -5.78 -50.18 9.65
N ARG A 59 -6.01 -50.64 10.89
CA ARG A 59 -6.19 -49.72 12.05
C ARG A 59 -4.94 -48.92 12.37
N ASP A 60 -3.79 -49.56 12.40
CA ASP A 60 -2.51 -48.89 12.59
C ASP A 60 -2.27 -47.85 11.49
N ASN A 61 -2.52 -48.20 10.22
CA ASN A 61 -2.39 -47.27 9.10
C ASN A 61 -3.32 -46.06 9.23
N GLN A 62 -4.59 -46.26 9.57
CA GLN A 62 -5.53 -45.14 9.76
C GLN A 62 -5.12 -44.24 10.92
N GLN A 63 -4.66 -44.82 12.03
CA GLN A 63 -4.18 -44.06 13.18
C GLN A 63 -2.95 -43.21 12.82
N ARG A 64 -1.96 -43.80 12.13
CA ARG A 64 -0.77 -43.08 11.67
C ARG A 64 -1.11 -41.97 10.67
N TYR A 65 -2.02 -42.23 9.75
CA TYR A 65 -2.53 -41.23 8.80
C TYR A 65 -3.17 -40.05 9.53
N LYS A 66 -4.10 -40.31 10.46
CA LYS A 66 -4.75 -39.26 11.27
C LYS A 66 -3.73 -38.49 12.10
N ALA A 67 -2.80 -39.17 12.76
CA ALA A 67 -1.74 -38.53 13.53
C ALA A 67 -0.88 -37.58 12.66
N THR A 68 -0.62 -37.97 11.42
CA THR A 68 0.12 -37.13 10.46
C THR A 68 -0.69 -35.90 10.05
N LEU A 69 -1.97 -36.09 9.71
CA LEU A 69 -2.86 -34.97 9.38
C LEU A 69 -3.01 -33.98 10.53
N TYR A 70 -3.15 -34.45 11.77
CA TYR A 70 -3.20 -33.58 12.95
C TYR A 70 -1.94 -32.72 13.07
N LYS A 71 -0.75 -33.32 12.90
CA LYS A 71 0.51 -32.57 12.91
C LYS A 71 0.55 -31.53 11.78
N MET A 72 0.06 -31.86 10.59
CA MET A 72 -0.02 -30.92 9.47
C MET A 72 -0.99 -29.77 9.77
N VAL A 73 -2.16 -30.03 10.35
CA VAL A 73 -3.11 -28.98 10.76
C VAL A 73 -2.47 -28.03 11.76
N GLU A 74 -1.79 -28.55 12.78
CA GLU A 74 -1.11 -27.73 13.78
C GLU A 74 0.01 -26.88 13.16
N LEU A 75 0.77 -27.43 12.22
CA LEU A 75 1.74 -26.65 11.45
C LEU A 75 1.06 -25.52 10.68
N GLN A 76 -0.01 -25.81 9.92
CA GLN A 76 -0.73 -24.78 9.14
C GLN A 76 -1.33 -23.69 10.04
N ARG A 77 -1.77 -24.01 11.27
CA ARG A 77 -2.25 -23.04 12.25
C ARG A 77 -1.13 -22.09 12.72
N ARG A 78 0.05 -22.63 13.00
CA ARG A 78 1.22 -21.82 13.40
C ARG A 78 1.67 -20.91 12.27
N GLU A 79 1.76 -21.44 11.06
CA GLU A 79 2.09 -20.67 9.85
C GLU A 79 1.07 -19.56 9.58
N LEU A 80 -0.24 -19.85 9.74
CA LEU A 80 -1.29 -18.85 9.62
C LEU A 80 -1.10 -17.71 10.64
N ALA A 81 -0.83 -18.03 11.90
CA ALA A 81 -0.63 -17.02 12.94
C ALA A 81 0.54 -16.08 12.61
N VAL A 82 1.66 -16.63 12.13
CA VAL A 82 2.82 -15.83 11.68
C VAL A 82 2.44 -14.98 10.46
N ALA A 83 1.74 -15.56 9.50
CA ALA A 83 1.32 -14.85 8.29
C ALA A 83 0.34 -13.70 8.58
N GLU A 84 -0.58 -13.88 9.53
CA GLU A 84 -1.53 -12.85 9.95
C GLU A 84 -0.83 -11.71 10.70
N GLN A 85 0.16 -12.01 11.56
CA GLN A 85 0.98 -10.98 12.20
C GLN A 85 1.77 -10.17 11.16
N ALA A 86 2.37 -10.83 10.18
CA ALA A 86 3.05 -10.16 9.07
C ALA A 86 2.08 -9.29 8.24
N LEU A 87 0.85 -9.76 8.01
CA LEU A 87 -0.17 -8.98 7.30
C LEU A 87 -0.50 -7.67 8.04
N VAL A 88 -0.73 -7.74 9.36
CA VAL A 88 -1.01 -6.54 10.17
C VAL A 88 0.14 -5.54 10.07
N ARG A 89 1.39 -6.03 10.16
CA ARG A 89 2.57 -5.18 10.02
C ARG A 89 2.63 -4.50 8.65
N ILE A 90 2.48 -5.26 7.55
CA ILE A 90 2.55 -4.70 6.19
C ILE A 90 1.41 -3.69 5.97
N GLN A 91 0.22 -3.93 6.52
CA GLN A 91 -0.89 -2.99 6.47
C GLN A 91 -0.59 -1.68 7.21
N GLN A 92 0.04 -1.74 8.38
CA GLN A 92 0.46 -0.54 9.11
C GLN A 92 1.52 0.25 8.32
N GLU A 93 2.50 -0.44 7.74
CA GLU A 93 3.50 0.19 6.89
C GLU A 93 2.83 0.84 5.66
N LEU A 94 1.83 0.19 5.04
CA LEU A 94 1.08 0.74 3.92
C LEU A 94 0.36 2.04 4.30
N LEU A 95 -0.31 2.07 5.46
CA LEU A 95 -0.97 3.27 5.96
C LEU A 95 0.02 4.42 6.20
N GLN A 96 1.23 4.13 6.66
CA GLN A 96 2.29 5.13 6.77
C GLN A 96 2.74 5.64 5.41
N ALA A 97 2.93 4.74 4.44
CA ALA A 97 3.31 5.11 3.07
C ALA A 97 2.25 5.97 2.38
N MET A 98 0.96 5.62 2.50
CA MET A 98 -0.16 6.40 1.94
C MET A 98 -0.25 7.79 2.58
N ARG A 99 -0.08 7.90 3.90
CA ARG A 99 -0.01 9.21 4.57
C ARG A 99 1.16 10.03 4.06
N SER A 100 2.33 9.41 3.90
CA SER A 100 3.52 10.05 3.37
C SER A 100 3.35 10.54 1.93
N GLU A 101 2.70 9.76 1.06
CA GLU A 101 2.32 10.16 -0.29
C GLU A 101 1.41 11.40 -0.24
N LYS A 102 0.34 11.34 0.57
CA LYS A 102 -0.65 12.42 0.65
C LYS A 102 -0.06 13.75 1.14
N VAL A 103 0.89 13.69 2.08
CA VAL A 103 1.61 14.88 2.54
C VAL A 103 2.38 15.55 1.39
N VAL A 104 2.99 14.80 0.48
CA VAL A 104 3.72 15.41 -0.67
C VAL A 104 2.75 16.07 -1.63
N GLU A 105 1.61 15.45 -1.91
CA GLU A 105 0.57 16.05 -2.75
C GLU A 105 0.16 17.43 -2.20
N HIS A 106 -0.15 17.51 -0.90
CA HIS A 106 -0.51 18.78 -0.26
C HIS A 106 0.61 19.82 -0.31
N VAL A 107 1.87 19.40 -0.16
CA VAL A 107 3.03 20.31 -0.27
C VAL A 107 3.19 20.81 -1.70
N ILE A 108 2.97 19.97 -2.71
CA ILE A 108 2.99 20.37 -4.13
C ILE A 108 1.90 21.43 -4.37
N ASP A 109 0.67 21.17 -3.93
CA ASP A 109 -0.45 22.09 -4.12
C ASP A 109 -0.17 23.46 -3.50
N ALA A 110 0.32 23.48 -2.25
CA ALA A 110 0.70 24.71 -1.56
C ALA A 110 1.81 25.47 -2.31
N LYS A 111 2.81 24.75 -2.85
CA LYS A 111 3.89 25.37 -3.63
C LYS A 111 3.42 25.90 -4.97
N MET A 112 2.46 25.23 -5.61
CA MET A 112 1.86 25.68 -6.85
C MET A 112 1.07 26.98 -6.65
N GLN A 113 0.29 27.07 -5.58
CA GLN A 113 -0.43 28.30 -5.20
C GLN A 113 0.53 29.46 -4.91
N GLN A 114 1.60 29.22 -4.15
CA GLN A 114 2.65 30.22 -3.90
C GLN A 114 3.29 30.70 -5.20
N TRP A 115 3.52 29.78 -6.15
CA TRP A 115 4.09 30.15 -7.44
C TRP A 115 3.15 31.03 -8.27
N GLN A 116 1.85 30.69 -8.32
CA GLN A 116 0.84 31.47 -9.03
C GLN A 116 0.73 32.89 -8.46
N GLN A 117 0.75 33.04 -7.13
CA GLN A 117 0.74 34.36 -6.48
C GLN A 117 1.96 35.21 -6.86
N LEU A 118 3.15 34.60 -6.90
CA LEU A 118 4.38 35.28 -7.33
C LEU A 118 4.32 35.72 -8.79
N LEU A 119 3.75 34.89 -9.67
CA LEU A 119 3.57 35.22 -11.08
C LEU A 119 2.59 36.38 -11.25
N MET A 120 1.44 36.33 -10.56
CA MET A 120 0.45 37.41 -10.59
C MET A 120 1.01 38.74 -10.09
N ALA A 121 1.76 38.73 -8.99
CA ALA A 121 2.41 39.94 -8.47
C ALA A 121 3.44 40.52 -9.45
N GLN A 122 4.19 39.65 -10.14
CA GLN A 122 5.15 40.08 -11.16
C GLN A 122 4.44 40.67 -12.39
N GLU A 123 3.37 40.04 -12.84
CA GLU A 123 2.58 40.50 -13.97
C GLU A 123 1.92 41.85 -13.69
N GLN A 124 1.31 42.00 -12.51
CA GLN A 124 0.73 43.26 -12.06
C GLN A 124 1.77 44.38 -12.05
N LYS A 125 2.97 44.14 -11.51
CA LYS A 125 4.06 45.13 -11.50
C LYS A 125 4.45 45.59 -12.91
N ILE A 126 4.45 44.68 -13.89
CA ILE A 126 4.74 45.01 -15.29
C ILE A 126 3.62 45.86 -15.87
N GLN A 127 2.36 45.49 -15.65
CA GLN A 127 1.19 46.23 -16.11
C GLN A 127 1.14 47.65 -15.51
N ASP A 128 1.35 47.79 -14.21
CA ASP A 128 1.40 49.09 -13.52
C ASP A 128 2.52 49.98 -14.08
N GLY A 129 3.69 49.39 -14.34
CA GLY A 129 4.81 50.10 -14.95
C GLY A 129 4.50 50.61 -16.37
N LEU A 130 3.82 49.81 -17.20
CA LEU A 130 3.38 50.21 -18.54
C LEU A 130 2.28 51.28 -18.50
N ALA A 131 1.32 51.14 -17.57
CA ALA A 131 0.26 52.12 -17.38
C ALA A 131 0.83 53.48 -16.96
N ALA A 132 1.78 53.50 -16.01
CA ALA A 132 2.45 54.72 -15.59
C ALA A 132 3.22 55.39 -16.74
N GLN A 133 3.95 54.63 -17.55
CA GLN A 133 4.67 55.18 -18.72
C GLN A 133 3.71 55.78 -19.75
N THR A 134 2.61 55.10 -20.05
CA THR A 134 1.58 55.60 -20.98
C THR A 134 0.95 56.88 -20.46
N TRP A 135 0.64 56.93 -19.16
CA TRP A 135 0.10 58.13 -18.50
C TRP A 135 1.07 59.31 -18.59
N TRP A 136 2.36 59.11 -18.26
CA TRP A 136 3.38 60.14 -18.35
C TRP A 136 3.56 60.67 -19.78
N ARG A 137 3.55 59.80 -20.78
CA ARG A 137 3.66 60.20 -22.20
C ARG A 137 2.47 61.05 -22.65
N ASN A 138 1.27 60.73 -22.20
CA ASN A 138 0.07 61.51 -22.52
C ASN A 138 0.00 62.87 -21.81
N GLN A 139 0.85 63.12 -20.81
CA GLN A 139 0.87 64.39 -20.06
C GLN A 139 1.92 65.38 -20.61
N ILE A 140 2.91 64.89 -21.35
CA ILE A 140 4.00 65.69 -21.94
C ILE A 140 3.69 66.04 -23.41
N ALA A 141 2.76 65.34 -24.05
CA ALA A 141 2.20 65.66 -25.37
C ALA A 141 1.03 66.64 -25.25
#